data_AF-A0A060CC78-F1
#
_entry.id   AF-A0A060CC78-F1
#
_cell.length_a   1.000
_cell.length_b   1.000
_cell.length_c   1.000
_cell.angle_alpha   90.00
_cell.angle_beta   90.00
_cell.angle_gamma   90.00
#
_symmetry.space_group_name_H-M   'P 1'
#
loop_
_entity.id
_entity.type
_entity.pdbx_description
1 polymer ?
#
loop_
_entity_poly.entity_id
_entity_poly.type
_entity_poly.pdbx_seq_one_letter_code
_entity_poly.pdbx_strand_id
1 'polypeptide(L)'
;KVTLVYNGANAFQFDFLSQYPQIKSVVWCPPAGQTGFTALGEVLTGKVNPSGKTSDTFVKDLTKTPVYNNTSSTGYEYKNMDDRKASYVGFTGKTTTVTPTFINYVEGIYVGYRFYETAADEGLIDYDSTVQYPFGYGMSYTSFQQKMGTVSHKNGKVSFSVTVTNTVPRPARTLSRP
;
A
#
# COMPACT_ATOMS: atom_id res chain seq x y z
N LYS A 1 -10.15 19.35 14.96
CA LYS A 1 -10.01 17.97 14.44
C LYS A 1 -9.73 18.07 12.96
N VAL A 2 -8.60 17.55 12.46
CA VAL A 2 -8.22 17.62 11.04
C VAL A 2 -8.30 16.24 10.40
N THR A 3 -8.86 16.16 9.19
CA THR A 3 -8.79 14.98 8.33
C THR A 3 -7.86 15.29 7.17
N LEU A 4 -6.83 14.47 7.00
CA LEU A 4 -5.96 14.52 5.82
C LEU A 4 -6.59 13.68 4.70
N VAL A 5 -6.81 14.27 3.54
CA VAL A 5 -7.15 13.52 2.32
C VAL A 5 -5.90 13.46 1.46
N TYR A 6 -5.39 12.26 1.23
CA TYR A 6 -4.29 12.05 0.30
C TYR A 6 -4.86 11.65 -1.07
N ASN A 7 -4.78 12.55 -2.04
CA ASN A 7 -5.17 12.28 -3.42
C ASN A 7 -3.94 11.99 -4.29
N GLY A 8 -3.42 10.78 -4.20
CA GLY A 8 -2.27 10.33 -4.98
C GLY A 8 -2.40 8.88 -5.42
N ALA A 9 -1.75 8.55 -6.54
CA ALA A 9 -1.90 7.24 -7.19
C ALA A 9 -1.14 6.10 -6.49
N ASN A 10 -0.12 6.44 -5.70
CA ASN A 10 0.86 5.48 -5.21
C ASN A 10 0.86 5.43 -3.68
N ALA A 11 1.52 4.42 -3.11
CA ALA A 11 1.86 4.46 -1.69
C ALA A 11 2.70 5.71 -1.38
N PHE A 12 2.47 6.28 -0.20
CA PHE A 12 3.10 7.52 0.24
C PHE A 12 3.70 7.36 1.63
N GLN A 13 4.79 8.07 1.89
CA GLN A 13 5.44 8.06 3.19
C GLN A 13 4.69 8.99 4.15
N PHE A 14 4.09 8.41 5.20
CA PHE A 14 3.23 9.12 6.16
C PHE A 14 3.87 9.27 7.55
N ASP A 15 5.17 9.07 7.69
CA ASP A 15 5.89 9.20 8.96
C ASP A 15 5.73 10.59 9.62
N PHE A 16 5.56 11.64 8.80
CA PHE A 16 5.29 13.01 9.26
C PHE A 16 4.01 13.13 10.11
N LEU A 17 3.04 12.21 9.98
CA LEU A 17 1.78 12.27 10.75
C LEU A 17 2.02 12.30 12.27
N SER A 18 3.09 11.65 12.74
CA SER A 18 3.49 11.64 14.14
C SER A 18 3.79 13.04 14.71
N GLN A 19 4.19 13.98 13.86
CA GLN A 19 4.53 15.35 14.21
C GLN A 19 3.29 16.27 14.30
N TYR A 20 2.13 15.80 13.81
CA TYR A 20 0.91 16.61 13.69
C TYR A 20 -0.28 15.94 14.40
N PRO A 21 -0.32 15.96 15.75
CA PRO A 21 -1.36 15.29 16.52
C PRO A 21 -2.78 15.83 16.28
N GLN A 22 -2.94 17.00 15.64
CA GLN A 22 -4.24 17.53 15.22
C GLN A 22 -4.89 16.72 14.08
N ILE A 23 -4.10 15.97 13.30
CA ILE A 23 -4.59 15.06 12.27
C ILE A 23 -5.12 13.82 12.97
N LYS A 24 -6.45 13.63 12.91
CA LYS A 24 -7.15 12.52 13.60
C LYS A 24 -7.60 11.41 12.66
N SER A 25 -7.52 11.64 11.35
CA SER A 25 -7.91 10.66 10.33
C SER A 25 -7.20 10.96 9.02
N VAL A 26 -6.89 9.90 8.30
CA VAL A 26 -6.34 9.95 6.94
C VAL A 26 -7.26 9.16 6.03
N VAL A 27 -7.58 9.73 4.87
CA VAL A 27 -8.31 9.04 3.80
C VAL A 27 -7.44 9.04 2.57
N TRP A 28 -7.02 7.87 2.12
CA TRP A 28 -6.39 7.71 0.82
C TRP A 28 -7.47 7.63 -0.25
N CYS A 29 -7.45 8.59 -1.18
CA CYS A 29 -8.35 8.68 -2.32
C CYS A 29 -7.49 8.66 -3.59
N PRO A 30 -7.19 7.50 -4.18
CA PRO A 30 -6.50 7.44 -5.46
C PRO A 30 -7.23 8.27 -6.55
N PRO A 31 -6.57 8.62 -7.67
CA PRO A 31 -7.17 9.41 -8.73
C PRO A 31 -8.57 8.89 -9.11
N ALA A 32 -9.57 9.71 -8.81
CA ALA A 32 -10.96 9.26 -8.78
C ALA A 32 -11.66 9.40 -10.15
N GLY A 33 -10.93 9.77 -11.20
CA GLY A 33 -11.49 10.12 -12.50
C GLY A 33 -12.42 11.34 -12.43
N GLN A 34 -13.23 11.53 -13.46
CA GLN A 34 -14.08 12.72 -13.61
C GLN A 34 -15.23 12.81 -12.58
N THR A 35 -15.68 11.67 -12.03
CA THR A 35 -16.87 11.61 -11.17
C THR A 35 -16.61 11.04 -9.77
N GLY A 36 -15.40 10.54 -9.48
CA GLY A 36 -15.16 9.81 -8.22
C GLY A 36 -15.03 10.69 -6.98
N PHE A 37 -14.88 12.01 -7.10
CA PHE A 37 -14.91 12.90 -5.93
C PHE A 37 -16.30 12.99 -5.27
N THR A 38 -17.38 12.70 -6.00
CA THR A 38 -18.69 12.51 -5.39
C THR A 38 -18.65 11.36 -4.39
N ALA A 39 -18.04 10.22 -4.76
CA ALA A 39 -17.90 9.08 -3.86
C ALA A 39 -17.05 9.40 -2.62
N LEU A 40 -16.00 10.21 -2.77
CA LEU A 40 -15.24 10.73 -1.63
C LEU A 40 -16.14 11.55 -0.69
N GLY A 41 -16.97 12.44 -1.21
CA GLY A 41 -17.94 13.20 -0.43
C GLY A 41 -18.94 12.31 0.33
N GLU A 42 -19.46 11.27 -0.32
CA GLU A 42 -20.36 10.30 0.31
C GLU A 42 -19.70 9.50 1.43
N VAL A 43 -18.42 9.16 1.27
CA VAL A 43 -17.62 8.55 2.34
C VAL A 43 -17.43 9.54 3.49
N LEU A 44 -16.94 10.75 3.24
CA LEU A 44 -16.68 11.75 4.29
C LEU A 44 -17.92 12.14 5.09
N THR A 45 -19.09 12.14 4.46
CA THR A 45 -20.38 12.42 5.12
C THR A 45 -20.98 11.20 5.83
N GLY A 46 -20.40 10.01 5.65
CA GLY A 46 -20.92 8.77 6.22
C GLY A 46 -22.12 8.18 5.49
N LYS A 47 -22.54 8.76 4.36
CA LYS A 47 -23.56 8.18 3.47
C LYS A 47 -23.10 6.81 2.93
N VAL A 48 -21.81 6.68 2.67
CA VAL A 48 -21.14 5.42 2.31
C VAL A 48 -20.10 5.07 3.37
N ASN A 49 -20.13 3.83 3.85
CA ASN A 49 -19.11 3.34 4.78
C ASN A 49 -17.87 2.86 3.99
N PRO A 50 -16.65 3.37 4.27
CA PRO A 50 -15.45 2.95 3.59
C PRO A 50 -15.17 1.46 3.84
N SER A 51 -14.77 0.78 2.77
CA SER A 51 -14.45 -0.66 2.80
C SER A 51 -13.19 -1.03 2.01
N GLY A 52 -12.53 -0.03 1.40
CA GLY A 52 -11.27 -0.21 0.68
C GLY A 52 -10.15 -0.71 1.59
N LYS A 53 -9.24 -1.51 1.02
CA LYS A 53 -8.04 -2.05 1.67
C LYS A 53 -6.81 -1.69 0.85
N THR A 54 -5.67 -1.51 1.50
CA THR A 54 -4.39 -1.21 0.83
C THR A 54 -3.97 -2.36 -0.10
N SER A 55 -3.55 -2.01 -1.31
CA SER A 55 -2.93 -2.93 -2.29
C SER A 55 -1.44 -3.12 -2.07
N ASP A 56 -0.82 -2.23 -1.29
CA ASP A 56 0.62 -2.17 -1.05
C ASP A 56 0.91 -2.02 0.44
N THR A 57 2.11 -2.40 0.86
CA THR A 57 2.61 -2.09 2.21
C THR A 57 3.15 -0.66 2.21
N PHE A 58 2.60 0.19 3.08
CA PHE A 58 3.09 1.55 3.30
C PHE A 58 4.17 1.50 4.38
N VAL A 59 5.35 2.04 4.08
CA VAL A 59 6.48 2.07 5.02
C VAL A 59 6.70 3.47 5.59
N LYS A 60 7.37 3.52 6.73
CA LYS A 60 7.75 4.80 7.38
C LYS A 60 8.93 5.48 6.72
N ASP A 61 9.84 4.72 6.11
CA ASP A 61 11.00 5.27 5.41
C ASP A 61 11.25 4.51 4.10
N LEU A 62 10.99 5.19 2.97
CA LEU A 62 11.19 4.64 1.63
C LEU A 62 12.67 4.36 1.32
N THR A 63 13.59 5.07 1.98
CA THR A 63 15.05 4.91 1.78
C THR A 63 15.60 3.65 2.43
N LYS A 64 14.83 3.04 3.34
CA LYS A 64 15.17 1.79 4.03
C LYS A 64 14.53 0.56 3.40
N THR A 65 13.79 0.74 2.30
CA THR A 65 13.19 -0.39 1.59
C THR A 65 14.28 -1.26 0.95
N PRO A 66 14.04 -2.59 0.82
CA PRO A 66 15.03 -3.51 0.24
C PRO A 66 15.38 -3.17 -1.21
N VAL A 67 14.52 -2.43 -1.90
CA VAL A 67 14.69 -2.05 -3.31
C VAL A 67 15.38 -0.70 -3.51
N TYR A 68 15.49 0.14 -2.46
CA TYR A 68 15.93 1.54 -2.61
C TYR A 68 17.27 1.66 -3.34
N ASN A 69 18.26 0.87 -2.91
CA ASN A 69 19.62 0.84 -3.46
C ASN A 69 19.77 0.06 -4.76
N ASN A 70 18.67 -0.33 -5.39
CA ASN A 70 18.68 -1.20 -6.56
C ASN A 70 17.68 -0.72 -7.63
N THR A 71 17.38 0.58 -7.61
CA THR A 71 16.59 1.24 -8.66
C THR A 71 17.49 1.95 -9.66
N SER A 72 16.97 2.23 -10.85
CA SER A 72 17.69 2.93 -11.93
C SER A 72 18.28 4.29 -11.51
N SER A 73 17.71 4.92 -10.47
CA SER A 73 18.14 6.21 -9.93
C SER A 73 19.36 6.15 -8.99
N THR A 74 19.91 4.97 -8.69
CA THR A 74 20.98 4.81 -7.68
C THR A 74 22.37 4.46 -8.25
N GLY A 75 22.60 4.72 -9.54
CA GLY A 75 23.96 4.72 -10.11
C GLY A 75 24.40 3.46 -10.87
N TYR A 76 23.46 2.59 -11.26
CA TYR A 76 23.73 1.42 -12.11
C TYR A 76 23.70 1.74 -13.62
N GLU A 77 24.03 2.97 -13.99
CA GLU A 77 24.15 3.37 -15.40
C GLU A 77 25.40 2.74 -16.02
N TYR A 78 25.23 2.17 -17.21
CA TYR A 78 26.38 1.72 -17.98
C TYR A 78 27.17 2.93 -18.49
N LYS A 79 28.44 3.05 -18.06
CA LYS A 79 29.31 4.18 -18.40
C LYS A 79 29.73 4.24 -19.88
N ASN A 80 29.46 3.19 -20.65
CA ASN A 80 29.89 3.02 -22.04
C ASN A 80 28.71 2.88 -23.02
N MET A 81 27.55 3.46 -22.68
CA MET A 81 26.30 3.34 -23.46
C MET A 81 25.74 4.71 -23.88
N ASP A 82 26.61 5.70 -24.09
CA ASP A 82 26.21 7.05 -24.52
C ASP A 82 25.46 7.03 -25.86
N ASP A 83 25.83 6.14 -26.78
CA ASP A 83 25.19 5.92 -28.07
C ASP A 83 23.78 5.31 -27.96
N ARG A 84 23.40 4.81 -26.78
CA ARG A 84 22.11 4.14 -26.50
C ARG A 84 21.19 4.95 -25.58
N LYS A 85 21.51 6.22 -25.36
CA LYS A 85 20.62 7.13 -24.63
C LYS A 85 19.30 7.29 -25.37
N ALA A 86 18.20 7.18 -24.65
CA ALA A 86 16.86 7.40 -25.19
C ALA A 86 16.27 8.67 -24.56
N SER A 87 15.70 9.54 -25.40
CA SER A 87 15.02 10.76 -24.94
C SER A 87 13.53 10.64 -25.18
N TYR A 88 12.73 10.98 -24.17
CA TYR A 88 11.28 11.04 -24.28
C TYR A 88 10.75 12.26 -23.54
N VAL A 89 9.61 12.79 -24.00
CA VAL A 89 8.91 13.88 -23.33
C VAL A 89 8.00 13.28 -22.26
N GLY A 90 8.29 13.56 -21.00
CA GLY A 90 7.49 13.07 -19.88
C GLY A 90 6.14 13.78 -19.77
N PHE A 91 5.28 13.28 -18.88
CA PHE A 91 3.93 13.83 -18.64
C PHE A 91 3.91 15.34 -18.32
N THR A 92 4.99 15.87 -17.73
CA THR A 92 5.14 17.29 -17.40
C THR A 92 5.61 18.15 -18.59
N GLY A 93 5.75 17.58 -19.79
CA GLY A 93 6.32 18.25 -20.96
C GLY A 93 7.85 18.36 -20.93
N LYS A 94 8.50 17.87 -19.87
CA LYS A 94 9.97 17.88 -19.75
C LYS A 94 10.57 16.70 -20.50
N THR A 95 11.50 16.99 -21.41
CA THR A 95 12.34 15.95 -22.02
C THR A 95 13.26 15.34 -20.97
N THR A 96 13.21 14.02 -20.86
CA THR A 96 14.09 13.23 -20.01
C THR A 96 14.93 12.34 -20.92
N THR A 97 16.25 12.38 -20.73
CA THR A 97 17.19 11.46 -21.37
C THR A 97 17.59 10.41 -20.36
N VAL A 98 17.42 9.14 -20.72
CA VAL A 98 17.81 8.01 -19.89
C VAL A 98 18.96 7.25 -20.53
N THR A 99 19.97 6.92 -19.73
CA THR A 99 21.02 5.98 -20.09
C THR A 99 20.54 4.56 -19.73
N PRO A 100 20.83 3.53 -20.53
CA PRO A 100 20.58 2.15 -20.12
C PRO A 100 21.18 1.85 -18.74
N THR A 101 20.40 1.22 -17.88
CA THR A 101 20.78 0.84 -16.51
C THR A 101 20.63 -0.66 -16.33
N PHE A 102 21.43 -1.22 -15.42
CA PHE A 102 21.20 -2.57 -14.90
C PHE A 102 20.34 -2.49 -13.63
N ILE A 103 19.33 -3.34 -13.53
CA ILE A 103 18.50 -3.48 -12.33
C ILE A 103 18.55 -4.95 -11.93
N ASN A 104 19.08 -5.24 -10.75
CA ASN A 104 19.24 -6.62 -10.29
C ASN A 104 18.20 -6.95 -9.23
N TYR A 105 17.15 -7.71 -9.51
CA TYR A 105 16.04 -7.96 -8.58
C TYR A 105 16.46 -8.86 -7.38
N VAL A 106 17.31 -8.32 -6.50
CA VAL A 106 17.92 -8.99 -5.34
C VAL A 106 16.89 -9.40 -4.30
N GLU A 107 15.75 -8.72 -4.27
CA GLU A 107 14.63 -9.07 -3.41
C GLU A 107 13.95 -10.38 -3.83
N GLY A 108 14.13 -10.83 -5.09
CA GLY A 108 13.57 -12.08 -5.59
C GLY A 108 12.06 -12.18 -5.36
N ILE A 109 11.62 -13.19 -4.61
CA ILE A 109 10.20 -13.39 -4.27
C ILE A 109 9.73 -12.51 -3.10
N TYR A 110 10.65 -11.89 -2.37
CA TYR A 110 10.37 -11.06 -1.20
C TYR A 110 9.99 -9.64 -1.64
N VAL A 111 8.82 -9.52 -2.28
CA VAL A 111 8.27 -8.24 -2.75
C VAL A 111 7.08 -7.82 -1.90
N GLY A 112 7.07 -6.54 -1.48
CA GLY A 112 6.00 -5.96 -0.68
C GLY A 112 5.85 -6.67 0.67
N TYR A 113 4.62 -7.03 1.06
CA TYR A 113 4.36 -7.72 2.33
C TYR A 113 5.20 -8.99 2.51
N ARG A 114 5.53 -9.73 1.43
CA ARG A 114 6.35 -10.94 1.55
C ARG A 114 7.71 -10.65 2.19
N PHE A 115 8.30 -9.51 1.90
CA PHE A 115 9.53 -9.08 2.58
C PHE A 115 9.25 -8.71 4.03
N TYR A 116 8.34 -7.75 4.28
CA TYR A 116 8.19 -7.18 5.62
C TYR A 116 7.66 -8.17 6.65
N GLU A 117 6.71 -9.04 6.28
CA GLU A 117 6.22 -10.08 7.18
C GLU A 117 7.33 -11.10 7.50
N THR A 118 8.05 -11.58 6.47
CA THR A 118 9.11 -12.60 6.66
C THR A 118 10.32 -12.03 7.41
N ALA A 119 10.78 -10.84 7.05
CA ALA A 119 11.93 -10.21 7.68
C ALA A 119 11.66 -9.88 9.16
N ALA A 120 10.41 -9.57 9.52
CA ALA A 120 10.03 -9.39 10.92
C ALA A 120 9.98 -10.72 11.68
N ASP A 121 9.39 -11.76 11.08
CA ASP A 121 9.35 -13.11 11.66
C ASP A 121 10.76 -13.70 11.88
N GLU A 122 11.68 -13.42 10.96
CA GLU A 122 13.10 -13.79 11.04
C GLU A 122 13.94 -12.83 11.93
N GLY A 123 13.35 -11.78 12.49
CA GLY A 123 14.02 -10.84 13.40
C GLY A 123 15.02 -9.89 12.72
N LEU A 124 14.95 -9.71 11.40
CA LEU A 124 15.82 -8.82 10.63
C LEU A 124 15.37 -7.35 10.70
N ILE A 125 14.09 -7.11 10.97
CA ILE A 125 13.52 -5.76 11.13
C ILE A 125 12.57 -5.73 12.33
N ASP A 126 12.40 -4.55 12.92
CA ASP A 126 11.25 -4.27 13.77
C ASP A 126 10.07 -3.82 12.89
N TYR A 127 9.05 -4.67 12.81
CA TYR A 127 7.86 -4.46 11.96
C TYR A 127 7.16 -3.15 12.27
N ASP A 128 6.89 -2.87 13.55
CA ASP A 128 6.13 -1.69 13.96
C ASP A 128 6.93 -0.40 13.75
N SER A 129 8.25 -0.46 13.77
CA SER A 129 9.12 0.67 13.40
C SER A 129 9.24 0.88 11.88
N THR A 130 8.91 -0.14 11.07
CA THR A 130 9.15 -0.13 9.61
C THR A 130 7.87 0.08 8.81
N VAL A 131 6.82 -0.68 9.13
CA VAL A 131 5.53 -0.68 8.42
C VAL A 131 4.59 0.33 9.05
N GLN A 132 4.04 1.22 8.22
CA GLN A 132 3.06 2.22 8.63
C GLN A 132 1.63 1.74 8.45
N TYR A 133 1.34 1.14 7.28
CA TYR A 133 0.06 0.48 7.01
C TYR A 133 0.33 -0.84 6.26
N PRO A 134 -0.07 -1.99 6.82
CA PRO A 134 0.21 -3.28 6.21
C PRO A 134 -0.61 -3.48 4.93
N PHE A 135 -0.22 -4.47 4.12
CA PHE A 135 -1.02 -4.91 2.99
C PHE A 135 -2.39 -5.40 3.44
N GLY A 136 -3.46 -5.01 2.72
CA GLY A 136 -4.82 -5.36 3.10
C GLY A 136 -5.39 -4.57 4.29
N TYR A 137 -4.68 -3.56 4.80
CA TYR A 137 -5.17 -2.68 5.86
C TYR A 137 -6.29 -1.77 5.36
N GLY A 138 -7.31 -1.53 6.19
CA GLY A 138 -8.29 -0.49 5.93
C GLY A 138 -9.40 -0.47 6.97
N MET A 139 -9.80 0.72 7.37
CA MET A 139 -10.79 0.94 8.42
C MET A 139 -12.23 1.01 7.86
N SER A 140 -13.20 0.93 8.77
CA SER A 140 -14.63 1.11 8.50
C SER A 140 -15.24 2.03 9.56
N TYR A 141 -16.40 2.62 9.30
CA TYR A 141 -17.18 3.36 10.31
C TYR A 141 -17.97 2.44 11.25
N THR A 142 -17.83 1.13 11.10
CA THR A 142 -18.37 0.10 11.98
C THR A 142 -17.26 -0.87 12.40
N SER A 143 -17.59 -1.79 13.31
CA SER A 143 -16.73 -2.88 13.74
C SER A 143 -17.27 -4.21 13.23
N PHE A 144 -16.36 -5.15 12.98
CA PHE A 144 -16.69 -6.50 12.54
C PHE A 144 -16.04 -7.53 13.46
N GLN A 145 -16.80 -8.60 13.76
CA GLN A 145 -16.26 -9.81 14.35
C GLN A 145 -16.11 -10.86 13.25
N GLN A 146 -14.98 -11.57 13.23
CA GLN A 146 -14.74 -12.68 12.32
C GLN A 146 -14.59 -13.96 13.13
N LYS A 147 -15.26 -15.03 12.70
CA LYS A 147 -15.15 -16.36 13.28
C LYS A 147 -14.77 -17.35 12.19
N MET A 148 -13.61 -17.97 12.34
CA MET A 148 -13.16 -19.02 11.45
C MET A 148 -13.94 -20.31 11.72
N GLY A 149 -14.45 -20.92 10.65
CA GLY A 149 -15.03 -22.25 10.67
C GLY A 149 -13.97 -23.33 10.58
N THR A 150 -14.40 -24.58 10.47
CA THR A 150 -13.49 -25.73 10.36
C THR A 150 -12.67 -25.67 9.06
N VAL A 151 -11.38 -25.94 9.18
CA VAL A 151 -10.47 -26.11 8.04
C VAL A 151 -10.53 -27.56 7.56
N SER A 152 -10.72 -27.74 6.26
CA SER A 152 -10.71 -29.06 5.60
C SER A 152 -9.62 -29.12 4.55
N HIS A 153 -8.98 -30.28 4.41
CA HIS A 153 -7.98 -30.54 3.39
C HIS A 153 -8.34 -31.82 2.64
N LYS A 154 -8.62 -31.73 1.34
CA LYS A 154 -8.97 -32.88 0.50
C LYS A 154 -8.48 -32.67 -0.93
N ASN A 155 -7.86 -33.68 -1.52
CA ASN A 155 -7.35 -33.65 -2.90
C ASN A 155 -6.45 -32.43 -3.18
N GLY A 156 -5.56 -32.08 -2.24
CA GLY A 156 -4.68 -30.90 -2.34
C GLY A 156 -5.37 -29.55 -2.24
N LYS A 157 -6.67 -29.49 -1.92
CA LYS A 157 -7.43 -28.27 -1.69
C LYS A 157 -7.66 -28.06 -0.21
N VAL A 158 -7.26 -26.89 0.30
CA VAL A 158 -7.63 -26.39 1.62
C VAL A 158 -8.92 -25.57 1.48
N SER A 159 -9.90 -25.79 2.34
CA SER A 159 -11.18 -25.07 2.32
C SER A 159 -11.64 -24.78 3.75
N PHE A 160 -12.08 -23.55 3.99
CA PHE A 160 -12.61 -23.08 5.26
C PHE A 160 -13.68 -22.00 4.98
N SER A 161 -14.56 -21.78 5.94
CA SER A 161 -15.55 -20.70 5.89
C SER A 161 -15.24 -19.68 6.98
N VAL A 162 -15.51 -18.40 6.71
CA VAL A 162 -15.39 -17.33 7.70
C VAL A 162 -16.73 -16.66 7.84
N THR A 163 -17.28 -16.67 9.05
CA THR A 163 -18.48 -15.90 9.38
C THR A 163 -18.04 -14.50 9.79
N VAL A 164 -18.61 -13.49 9.12
CA VAL A 164 -18.33 -12.08 9.40
C VAL A 164 -19.60 -11.42 9.92
N THR A 165 -19.55 -10.87 11.12
CA THR A 165 -20.69 -10.21 11.78
C THR A 165 -20.39 -8.73 11.95
N ASN A 166 -21.29 -7.88 11.44
CA ASN A 166 -21.27 -6.46 11.73
C ASN A 166 -21.81 -6.23 13.15
N THR A 167 -21.00 -5.67 14.05
CA THR A 167 -21.33 -5.58 15.48
C THR A 167 -21.96 -4.25 15.87
N VAL A 168 -22.08 -3.29 14.94
CA VAL A 168 -22.75 -2.00 15.15
C VAL A 168 -23.74 -1.77 14.00
N PRO A 169 -24.97 -1.27 14.24
CA PRO A 169 -26.02 -1.17 13.23
C PRO A 169 -25.80 0.00 12.25
N ARG A 170 -24.67 -0.02 11.52
CA ARG A 170 -24.43 0.80 10.33
C ARG A 170 -24.14 -0.11 9.15
N PRO A 171 -24.83 0.01 8.00
CA PRO A 171 -24.54 -0.78 6.81
C PRO A 171 -23.06 -0.69 6.42
N ALA A 172 -22.42 -1.83 6.18
CA ALA A 172 -20.98 -1.90 5.94
C ALA A 172 -20.59 -3.20 5.22
N ARG A 173 -19.45 -3.18 4.53
CA ARG A 173 -18.83 -4.35 3.91
C ARG A 173 -17.38 -4.46 4.38
N THR A 174 -16.87 -5.68 4.48
CA THR A 174 -15.45 -5.95 4.75
C THR A 174 -15.01 -7.18 3.99
N LEU A 175 -13.70 -7.29 3.77
CA LEU A 175 -13.05 -8.47 3.20
C LEU A 175 -12.38 -9.22 4.34
N SER A 176 -12.67 -10.52 4.47
CA SER A 176 -11.88 -11.41 5.31
C SER A 176 -10.67 -11.89 4.53
N ARG A 177 -9.53 -12.00 5.21
CA ARG A 177 -8.32 -12.64 4.68
C ARG A 177 -7.97 -13.80 5.62
N PRO A 178 -7.52 -14.94 5.10
CA PRO A 178 -6.90 -15.98 5.93
C PRO A 178 -5.67 -15.46 6.67
#